data_AF-A0A968XUM1-F1
#
_entry.id   AF-A0A968XUM1-F1
#
_cell.length_a   1.000
_cell.length_b   1.000
_cell.length_c   1.000
_cell.angle_alpha   90.00
_cell.angle_beta   90.00
_cell.angle_gamma   90.00
#
_symmetry.space_group_name_H-M   'P 1'
#
loop_
_entity.id
_entity.type
_entity.pdbx_description
1 polymer ?
#
loop_
_entity_poly.entity_id
_entity_poly.type
_entity_poly.pdbx_seq_one_letter_code
_entity_poly.pdbx_strand_id
1 'polypeptide(L)'
;MAAIAQAYNQSKPPEQPLATPEQLEQRLTQMAAWLRAYLHPSVQSLNQLQYGEEGEERLAGLSDPTAWAQSEGFVGSPSLLTNLIAEEEINERQRQRSQLDQVLAQAIQTLKPEWQTVLDLYYRQGLIQSQIAKHIGCSQPSVARYLLRAREALLNALVTWSQQTLNIVSSPDRIAQQGDAMEEWLMGHYGSQSRE
;
A
#
# COMPACT_ATOMS: atom_id res chain seq x y z
N MET A 1 -53.57 30.52 -12.61
CA MET A 1 -53.72 29.04 -12.62
C MET A 1 -54.70 28.51 -13.66
N ALA A 2 -55.89 29.11 -13.84
CA ALA A 2 -56.87 28.64 -14.84
C ALA A 2 -56.36 28.57 -16.30
N ALA A 3 -55.60 29.58 -16.75
CA ALA A 3 -55.02 29.60 -18.09
C ALA A 3 -53.96 28.51 -18.34
N ILE A 4 -53.17 28.16 -17.31
CA ILE A 4 -52.13 27.13 -17.39
C ILE A 4 -52.78 25.73 -17.40
N ALA A 5 -53.84 25.53 -16.61
CA ALA A 5 -54.61 24.29 -16.61
C ALA A 5 -55.30 24.03 -17.96
N GLN A 6 -55.81 25.08 -18.61
CA GLN A 6 -56.38 24.98 -19.96
C GLN A 6 -55.32 24.61 -21.00
N ALA A 7 -54.16 25.26 -21.02
CA ALA A 7 -53.07 24.94 -21.94
C ALA A 7 -52.51 23.51 -21.73
N TYR A 8 -52.41 23.06 -20.48
CA TYR A 8 -51.99 21.70 -20.14
C TYR A 8 -53.01 20.64 -20.60
N ASN A 9 -54.30 20.88 -20.39
CA ASN A 9 -55.35 19.95 -20.83
C ASN A 9 -55.51 19.92 -22.36
N GLN A 10 -55.11 20.98 -23.08
CA GLN A 10 -55.09 21.01 -24.55
C GLN A 10 -53.91 20.25 -25.18
N SER A 11 -52.82 20.06 -24.44
CA SER A 11 -51.59 19.40 -24.92
C SER A 11 -51.49 17.93 -24.50
N LYS A 12 -52.56 17.37 -23.93
CA LYS A 12 -52.60 16.03 -23.32
C LYS A 12 -53.25 15.00 -24.25
N PRO A 13 -52.73 13.76 -24.34
CA PRO A 13 -53.41 12.65 -25.03
C PRO A 13 -54.73 12.28 -24.34
N PRO A 14 -55.72 11.76 -25.10
CA PRO A 14 -57.14 11.67 -24.69
C PRO A 14 -57.44 10.69 -23.54
N GLU A 15 -56.46 9.91 -23.08
CA GLU A 15 -56.65 8.85 -22.10
C GLU A 15 -56.46 9.28 -20.63
N GLN A 16 -56.20 10.57 -20.37
CA GLN A 16 -56.00 11.04 -19.00
C GLN A 16 -57.08 12.03 -18.53
N PRO A 17 -57.56 11.91 -17.28
CA PRO A 17 -58.60 12.80 -16.76
C PRO A 17 -58.12 14.26 -16.76
N LEU A 18 -59.06 15.17 -17.03
CA LEU A 18 -58.81 16.62 -17.04
C LEU A 18 -58.30 17.03 -15.67
N ALA A 19 -57.09 17.59 -15.63
CA ALA A 19 -56.51 18.06 -14.38
C ALA A 19 -57.20 19.35 -13.97
N THR A 20 -57.70 19.40 -12.74
CA THR A 20 -58.21 20.66 -12.18
C THR A 20 -57.03 21.60 -11.91
N PRO A 21 -57.23 22.93 -11.99
CA PRO A 21 -56.17 23.89 -11.73
C PRO A 21 -55.51 23.72 -10.36
N GLU A 22 -56.26 23.29 -9.34
CA GLU A 22 -55.74 22.99 -8.00
C GLU A 22 -54.80 21.76 -7.97
N GLN A 23 -55.11 20.71 -8.75
CA GLN A 23 -54.26 19.51 -8.83
C GLN A 23 -52.94 19.81 -9.55
N LEU A 24 -52.97 20.66 -10.58
CA LEU A 24 -51.76 21.12 -11.26
C LEU A 24 -50.90 22.00 -10.36
N GLU A 25 -51.53 22.87 -9.59
CA GLU A 25 -50.86 23.71 -8.59
C GLU A 25 -50.11 22.87 -7.54
N GLN A 26 -50.77 21.85 -6.99
CA GLN A 26 -50.17 20.93 -6.02
C GLN A 26 -48.99 20.15 -6.61
N ARG A 27 -49.11 19.67 -7.85
CA ARG A 27 -48.03 18.93 -8.51
C ARG A 27 -46.83 19.82 -8.82
N LEU A 28 -47.06 21.03 -9.32
CA LEU A 28 -45.99 21.98 -9.60
C LEU A 28 -45.26 22.43 -8.33
N THR A 29 -45.98 22.63 -7.24
CA THR A 29 -45.38 22.97 -5.95
C THR A 29 -44.59 21.81 -5.35
N GLN A 30 -45.08 20.57 -5.46
CA GLN A 30 -44.31 19.38 -5.08
C GLN A 30 -43.04 19.21 -5.92
N MET A 31 -43.14 19.35 -7.24
CA MET A 31 -41.98 19.28 -8.13
C MET A 31 -40.96 20.37 -7.79
N ALA A 32 -41.40 21.61 -7.54
CA ALA A 32 -40.52 22.68 -7.12
C ALA A 32 -39.84 22.39 -5.76
N ALA A 33 -40.55 21.76 -4.83
CA ALA A 33 -39.98 21.35 -3.54
C ALA A 33 -38.91 20.27 -3.71
N TRP A 34 -39.18 19.24 -4.52
CA TRP A 34 -38.21 18.18 -4.82
C TRP A 34 -36.98 18.70 -5.56
N LEU A 35 -37.18 19.59 -6.53
CA LEU A 35 -36.10 20.16 -7.32
C LEU A 35 -35.21 21.08 -6.46
N ARG A 36 -35.80 21.83 -5.51
CA ARG A 36 -35.03 22.55 -4.49
C ARG A 36 -34.24 21.61 -3.57
N ALA A 37 -34.85 20.52 -3.09
CA ALA A 37 -34.18 19.56 -2.23
C ALA A 37 -33.00 18.87 -2.95
N TYR A 38 -33.14 18.60 -4.25
CA TYR A 38 -32.10 18.00 -5.07
C TYR A 38 -30.94 18.94 -5.36
N LEU A 39 -31.22 20.20 -5.75
CA LEU A 39 -30.18 21.18 -6.07
C LEU A 39 -29.55 21.82 -4.82
N HIS A 40 -30.28 21.85 -3.71
CA HIS A 40 -29.81 22.36 -2.43
C HIS A 40 -30.01 21.30 -1.35
N PRO A 41 -29.20 20.23 -1.38
CA PRO A 41 -29.21 19.28 -0.28
C PRO A 41 -28.90 20.05 1.00
N SER A 42 -29.68 19.81 2.06
CA SER A 42 -29.39 20.40 3.36
C SER A 42 -28.04 19.87 3.84
N VAL A 43 -27.01 20.72 3.79
CA VAL A 43 -25.70 20.39 4.35
C VAL A 43 -25.87 20.37 5.86
N GLN A 44 -26.05 19.18 6.42
CA GLN A 44 -25.95 18.99 7.86
C GLN A 44 -24.48 18.95 8.24
N SER A 45 -24.13 19.67 9.30
CA SER A 45 -22.78 19.64 9.84
C SER A 45 -22.50 18.24 10.40
N LEU A 46 -21.40 17.62 9.98
CA LEU A 46 -20.90 16.37 10.57
C LEU A 46 -20.69 16.45 12.09
N ASN A 47 -20.55 17.67 12.64
CA ASN A 47 -20.38 17.91 14.07
C ASN A 47 -21.69 18.09 14.84
N GLN A 48 -22.85 17.89 14.20
CA GLN A 48 -24.12 17.99 14.89
C GLN A 48 -24.40 16.69 15.63
N LEU A 49 -24.35 16.72 16.97
CA LEU A 49 -24.74 15.60 17.82
C LEU A 49 -26.25 15.40 17.72
N GLN A 50 -26.67 14.18 17.37
CA GLN A 50 -28.05 13.72 17.46
C GLN A 50 -28.17 12.78 18.67
N TYR A 51 -29.19 13.01 19.49
CA TYR A 51 -29.53 12.11 20.58
C TYR A 51 -30.57 11.12 20.08
N GLY A 52 -30.25 9.83 20.12
CA GLY A 52 -31.23 8.76 19.86
C GLY A 52 -32.28 8.68 20.97
N GLU A 53 -33.37 7.94 20.75
CA GLU A 53 -34.46 7.75 21.74
C GLU A 53 -33.97 7.14 23.07
N GLU A 54 -32.81 6.49 23.08
CA GLU A 54 -32.17 5.92 24.28
C GLU A 54 -31.03 6.79 24.87
N GLY A 55 -30.86 8.03 24.39
CA GLY A 55 -29.86 8.97 24.92
C GLY A 55 -28.43 8.72 24.46
N GLU A 56 -28.21 7.82 23.50
CA GLU A 56 -26.91 7.62 22.88
C GLU A 56 -26.55 8.81 21.97
N GLU A 57 -25.38 9.40 22.20
CA GLU A 57 -24.81 10.45 21.35
C GLU A 57 -24.35 9.85 20.01
N ARG A 58 -25.08 10.14 18.94
CA ARG A 58 -24.70 9.77 17.57
C ARG A 58 -24.36 11.01 16.76
N LEU A 59 -23.25 10.97 16.03
CA LEU A 59 -22.91 12.03 15.07
C LEU A 59 -23.89 11.98 13.89
N ALA A 60 -24.50 13.13 13.55
CA ALA A 60 -25.39 13.25 12.40
C ALA A 60 -24.67 12.84 11.11
N GLY A 61 -25.24 11.87 10.38
CA GLY A 61 -24.79 11.47 9.05
C GLY A 61 -23.79 10.32 9.00
N LEU A 62 -23.33 9.81 10.13
CA LEU A 62 -22.60 8.54 10.18
C LEU A 62 -23.59 7.39 10.42
N SER A 63 -24.15 6.86 9.33
CA SER A 63 -24.71 5.50 9.39
C SER A 63 -23.61 4.53 9.82
N ASP A 64 -24.00 3.50 10.56
CA ASP A 64 -23.13 2.41 11.01
C ASP A 64 -22.13 2.03 9.89
N PRO A 65 -20.81 1.98 10.14
CA PRO A 65 -19.81 1.58 9.14
C PRO A 65 -20.07 0.19 8.54
N THR A 66 -21.03 -0.56 9.03
CA THR A 66 -21.46 -1.84 8.46
C THR A 66 -22.69 -1.72 7.53
N ALA A 67 -23.38 -0.58 7.51
CA ALA A 67 -24.57 -0.36 6.68
C ALA A 67 -24.24 -0.07 5.20
N TRP A 68 -23.10 0.60 4.93
CA TRP A 68 -22.59 0.75 3.56
C TRP A 68 -22.04 -0.57 2.99
N ALA A 69 -21.67 -1.52 3.85
CA ALA A 69 -21.26 -2.86 3.44
C ALA A 69 -22.46 -3.75 3.06
N GLN A 70 -23.68 -3.43 3.52
CA GLN A 70 -24.87 -4.26 3.31
C GLN A 70 -25.83 -3.71 2.24
N SER A 71 -25.66 -2.45 1.82
CA SER A 71 -26.44 -1.86 0.73
C SER A 71 -25.72 -2.06 -0.61
N GLU A 72 -26.19 -3.08 -1.32
CA GLU A 72 -25.94 -3.40 -2.74
C GLU A 72 -24.49 -3.79 -3.13
N GLY A 73 -24.25 -5.11 -3.17
CA GLY A 73 -23.26 -5.71 -4.06
C GLY A 73 -21.77 -5.52 -3.73
N PHE A 74 -21.44 -4.87 -2.61
CA PHE A 74 -20.07 -4.53 -2.22
C PHE A 74 -19.55 -5.42 -1.06
N VAL A 75 -19.89 -6.71 -1.04
CA VAL A 75 -19.23 -7.67 -0.13
C VAL A 75 -18.46 -8.66 -0.98
N GLY A 76 -17.17 -8.37 -1.20
CA GLY A 76 -16.22 -9.35 -1.74
C GLY A 76 -15.35 -8.91 -2.92
N SER A 77 -15.59 -7.73 -3.50
CA SER A 77 -14.69 -7.19 -4.54
C SER A 77 -13.85 -6.05 -3.96
N PRO A 78 -12.50 -6.14 -3.94
CA PRO A 78 -11.67 -5.00 -3.59
C PRO A 78 -12.03 -3.82 -4.50
N SER A 79 -12.21 -2.63 -3.93
CA SER A 79 -12.48 -1.44 -4.73
C SER A 79 -11.37 -1.22 -5.76
N LEU A 80 -11.66 -0.50 -6.85
CA LEU A 80 -10.62 -0.12 -7.83
C LEU A 80 -9.44 0.60 -7.15
N LEU A 81 -9.71 1.41 -6.12
CA LEU A 81 -8.68 2.05 -5.31
C LEU A 81 -7.86 1.04 -4.50
N THR A 82 -8.50 0.02 -3.94
CA THR A 82 -7.82 -1.06 -3.21
C THR A 82 -6.84 -1.82 -4.12
N ASN A 83 -7.25 -2.10 -5.36
CA ASN A 83 -6.37 -2.76 -6.34
C ASN A 83 -5.20 -1.84 -6.74
N LEU A 84 -5.47 -0.55 -6.95
CA LEU A 84 -4.44 0.43 -7.32
C LEU A 84 -3.39 0.61 -6.21
N ILE A 85 -3.83 0.67 -4.95
CA ILE A 85 -2.93 0.72 -3.79
C ILE A 85 -2.08 -0.55 -3.70
N ALA A 86 -2.70 -1.73 -3.87
CA ALA A 86 -1.98 -3.00 -3.83
C ALA A 86 -0.91 -3.10 -4.94
N GLU A 87 -1.21 -2.61 -6.14
CA GLU A 87 -0.26 -2.57 -7.26
C GLU A 87 0.90 -1.60 -6.99
N GLU A 88 0.62 -0.41 -6.45
CA GLU A 88 1.64 0.55 -6.04
C GLU A 88 2.58 -0.04 -4.96
N GLU A 89 2.03 -0.71 -3.95
CA GLU A 89 2.82 -1.38 -2.91
C GLU A 89 3.67 -2.54 -3.44
N ILE A 90 3.20 -3.28 -4.45
CA ILE A 90 3.99 -4.33 -5.11
C ILE A 90 5.17 -3.68 -5.86
N ASN A 91 4.90 -2.64 -6.63
CA ASN A 91 5.92 -1.93 -7.40
C ASN A 91 6.99 -1.30 -6.50
N GLU A 92 6.57 -0.68 -5.39
CA GLU A 92 7.49 -0.10 -4.42
C GLU A 92 8.36 -1.18 -3.76
N ARG A 93 7.79 -2.31 -3.37
CA ARG A 93 8.57 -3.44 -2.82
C ARG A 93 9.56 -4.02 -3.83
N GLN A 94 9.16 -4.17 -5.09
CA GLN A 94 10.06 -4.64 -6.14
C GLN A 94 11.22 -3.66 -6.36
N ARG A 95 10.92 -2.36 -6.40
CA ARG A 95 11.92 -1.31 -6.51
C ARG A 95 12.91 -1.37 -5.35
N GLN A 96 12.43 -1.42 -4.11
CA GLN A 96 13.28 -1.50 -2.92
C GLN A 96 14.16 -2.75 -2.94
N ARG A 97 13.62 -3.91 -3.36
CA ARG A 97 14.39 -5.15 -3.49
C ARG A 97 15.50 -5.02 -4.53
N SER A 98 15.19 -4.47 -5.71
CA SER A 98 16.20 -4.26 -6.76
C SER A 98 17.32 -3.31 -6.32
N GLN A 99 16.99 -2.27 -5.54
CA GLN A 99 17.97 -1.35 -4.97
C GLN A 99 18.86 -2.05 -3.94
N LEU A 100 18.28 -2.88 -3.08
CA LEU A 100 19.02 -3.67 -2.10
C LEU A 100 20.01 -4.62 -2.80
N ASP A 101 19.53 -5.37 -3.80
CA ASP A 101 20.37 -6.27 -4.60
C ASP A 101 21.55 -5.52 -5.23
N GLN A 102 21.29 -4.34 -5.80
CA GLN A 102 22.31 -3.50 -6.40
C GLN A 102 23.33 -2.99 -5.37
N VAL A 103 22.87 -2.52 -4.20
CA VAL A 103 23.75 -2.01 -3.13
C VAL A 103 24.68 -3.09 -2.63
N LEU A 104 24.17 -4.30 -2.37
CA LEU A 104 25.00 -5.41 -1.91
C LEU A 104 25.96 -5.89 -2.99
N ALA A 105 25.51 -6.02 -4.25
CA ALA A 105 26.38 -6.39 -5.36
C ALA A 105 27.52 -5.38 -5.58
N GLN A 106 27.22 -4.08 -5.51
CA GLN A 106 28.23 -3.02 -5.57
C GLN A 106 29.17 -3.08 -4.37
N ALA A 107 28.64 -3.26 -3.16
CA ALA A 107 29.44 -3.36 -1.95
C ALA A 107 30.44 -4.53 -2.05
N ILE A 108 30.02 -5.69 -2.56
CA ILE A 108 30.92 -6.84 -2.83
C ILE A 108 32.06 -6.44 -3.76
N GLN A 109 31.79 -5.73 -4.87
CA GLN A 109 32.82 -5.31 -5.82
C GLN A 109 33.84 -4.33 -5.22
N THR A 110 33.45 -3.57 -4.20
CA THR A 110 34.35 -2.65 -3.48
C THR A 110 35.21 -3.33 -2.40
N LEU A 111 34.91 -4.58 -2.03
CA LEU A 111 35.70 -5.32 -1.05
C LEU A 111 37.09 -5.61 -1.60
N LYS A 112 38.04 -5.88 -0.69
CA LYS A 112 39.38 -6.33 -1.10
C LYS A 112 39.27 -7.67 -1.86
N PRO A 113 40.14 -7.92 -2.86
CA PRO A 113 40.08 -9.16 -3.67
C PRO A 113 40.14 -10.43 -2.81
N GLU A 114 40.94 -10.43 -1.75
CA GLU A 114 41.04 -11.53 -0.80
C GLU A 114 39.71 -11.82 -0.09
N TRP A 115 38.94 -10.78 0.25
CA TRP A 115 37.65 -10.93 0.93
C TRP A 115 36.58 -11.43 -0.02
N GLN A 116 36.56 -10.91 -1.26
CA GLN A 116 35.67 -11.41 -2.31
C GLN A 116 35.91 -12.90 -2.58
N THR A 117 37.18 -13.29 -2.71
CA THR A 117 37.57 -14.69 -2.93
C THR A 117 37.11 -15.58 -1.78
N VAL A 118 37.28 -15.13 -0.53
CA VAL A 118 36.82 -15.88 0.64
C VAL A 118 35.29 -16.02 0.68
N LEU A 119 34.54 -14.97 0.33
CA LEU A 119 33.07 -15.04 0.22
C LEU A 119 32.65 -16.07 -0.84
N ASP A 120 33.30 -16.04 -2.02
CA ASP A 120 32.98 -16.98 -3.09
C ASP A 120 33.24 -18.44 -2.68
N LEU A 121 34.43 -18.73 -2.14
CA LEU A 121 34.77 -20.07 -1.67
C LEU A 121 33.85 -20.55 -0.53
N TYR A 122 33.41 -19.64 0.34
CA TYR A 122 32.56 -19.98 1.47
C TYR A 122 31.10 -20.21 1.05
N TYR A 123 30.48 -19.27 0.33
CA TYR A 123 29.05 -19.33 -0.01
C TYR A 123 28.77 -20.10 -1.31
N ARG A 124 29.63 -20.01 -2.34
CA ARG A 124 29.43 -20.73 -3.61
C ARG A 124 29.88 -22.18 -3.50
N GLN A 125 31.08 -22.40 -2.96
CA GLN A 125 31.70 -23.74 -2.93
C GLN A 125 31.45 -24.49 -1.61
N GLY A 126 30.88 -23.83 -0.59
CA GLY A 126 30.60 -24.45 0.70
C GLY A 126 31.85 -24.90 1.45
N LEU A 127 33.03 -24.34 1.13
CA LEU A 127 34.29 -24.76 1.75
C LEU A 127 34.37 -24.29 3.20
N ILE A 128 34.89 -25.16 4.07
CA ILE A 128 35.16 -24.79 5.45
C ILE A 128 36.44 -23.94 5.55
N GLN A 129 36.57 -23.13 6.60
CA GLN A 129 37.65 -22.14 6.74
C GLN A 129 39.06 -22.74 6.61
N SER A 130 39.26 -23.99 7.04
CA SER A 130 40.55 -24.69 6.92
C SER A 130 40.88 -25.08 5.47
N GLN A 131 39.88 -25.38 4.64
CA GLN A 131 40.04 -25.65 3.20
C GLN A 131 40.32 -24.35 2.45
N ILE A 132 39.59 -23.28 2.76
CA ILE A 132 39.82 -21.95 2.20
C ILE A 132 41.24 -21.46 2.50
N ALA A 133 41.70 -21.64 3.74
CA ALA A 133 43.04 -21.29 4.17
C ALA A 133 44.12 -21.97 3.32
N LYS A 134 43.93 -23.27 3.02
CA LYS A 134 44.82 -24.02 2.12
C LYS A 134 44.74 -23.52 0.68
N HIS A 135 43.55 -23.16 0.21
CA HIS A 135 43.33 -22.71 -1.17
C HIS A 135 44.01 -21.37 -1.46
N ILE A 136 43.92 -20.42 -0.52
CA ILE A 136 44.48 -19.07 -0.67
C ILE A 136 45.92 -18.97 -0.13
N GLY A 137 46.40 -20.00 0.59
CA GLY A 137 47.75 -20.01 1.18
C GLY A 137 47.88 -19.10 2.41
N CYS A 138 46.82 -18.99 3.22
CA CYS A 138 46.80 -18.18 4.43
C CYS A 138 46.44 -19.02 5.68
N SER A 139 46.40 -18.40 6.85
CA SER A 139 46.00 -19.08 8.09
C SER A 139 44.47 -19.15 8.23
N GLN A 140 43.95 -20.20 8.87
CA GLN A 140 42.51 -20.30 9.15
C GLN A 140 41.96 -19.08 9.95
N PRO A 141 42.67 -18.55 10.98
CA PRO A 141 42.26 -17.30 11.62
C PRO A 141 42.17 -16.10 10.67
N SER A 142 43.02 -16.04 9.64
CA SER A 142 42.93 -15.00 8.61
C SER A 142 41.64 -15.11 7.82
N VAL A 143 41.23 -16.32 7.42
CA VAL A 143 39.96 -16.56 6.73
C VAL A 143 38.77 -16.12 7.57
N ALA A 144 38.74 -16.48 8.87
CA ALA A 144 37.69 -16.05 9.78
C ALA A 144 37.60 -14.52 9.87
N ARG A 145 38.74 -13.83 9.96
CA ARG A 145 38.80 -12.37 9.94
C ARG A 145 38.33 -11.79 8.61
N TYR A 146 38.67 -12.40 7.48
CA TYR A 146 38.24 -11.93 6.17
C TYR A 146 36.73 -12.05 5.99
N LEU A 147 36.13 -13.17 6.42
CA LEU A 147 34.67 -13.34 6.44
C LEU A 147 33.99 -12.28 7.32
N LEU A 148 34.50 -12.10 8.54
CA LEU A 148 33.94 -11.11 9.47
C LEU A 148 34.00 -9.70 8.89
N ARG A 149 35.17 -9.28 8.37
CA ARG A 149 35.35 -7.94 7.79
C ARG A 149 34.52 -7.73 6.53
N ALA A 150 34.37 -8.74 5.70
CA ALA A 150 33.49 -8.69 4.54
C ALA A 150 32.03 -8.46 4.97
N ARG A 151 31.53 -9.25 5.92
CA ARG A 151 30.16 -9.12 6.46
C ARG A 151 29.93 -7.75 7.12
N GLU A 152 30.87 -7.28 7.93
CA GLU A 152 30.81 -5.94 8.53
C GLU A 152 30.73 -4.83 7.46
N ALA A 153 31.52 -4.93 6.40
CA ALA A 153 31.51 -3.95 5.31
C ALA A 153 30.18 -3.95 4.55
N LEU A 154 29.62 -5.13 4.26
CA LEU A 154 28.32 -5.27 3.59
C LEU A 154 27.18 -4.74 4.47
N LEU A 155 27.19 -5.08 5.76
CA LEU A 155 26.17 -4.62 6.70
C LEU A 155 26.23 -3.09 6.87
N ASN A 156 27.43 -2.51 6.94
CA ASN A 156 27.60 -1.06 6.97
C ASN A 156 27.07 -0.38 5.70
N ALA A 157 27.29 -0.97 4.52
CA ALA A 157 26.74 -0.44 3.28
C ALA A 157 25.21 -0.48 3.29
N LEU A 158 24.62 -1.58 3.77
CA LEU A 158 23.17 -1.75 3.88
C LEU A 158 22.54 -0.78 4.88
N VAL A 159 23.14 -0.63 6.07
CA VAL A 159 22.70 0.32 7.10
C VAL A 159 22.76 1.75 6.54
N THR A 160 23.88 2.13 5.93
CA THR A 160 24.06 3.46 5.33
C THR A 160 23.00 3.75 4.26
N TRP A 161 22.78 2.79 3.35
CA TRP A 161 21.75 2.92 2.33
C TRP A 161 20.34 3.06 2.93
N SER A 162 20.02 2.27 3.96
CA SER A 162 18.71 2.30 4.61
C SER A 162 18.44 3.62 5.34
N GLN A 163 19.47 4.21 5.96
CA GLN A 163 19.38 5.54 6.57
C GLN A 163 19.14 6.62 5.51
N GLN A 164 19.85 6.56 4.39
CA GLN A 164 19.78 7.59 3.34
C GLN A 164 18.52 7.51 2.48
N THR A 165 18.03 6.31 2.20
CA THR A 165 16.93 6.09 1.25
C THR A 165 15.58 5.99 1.95
N LEU A 166 15.54 5.32 3.10
CA LEU A 166 14.29 5.02 3.81
C LEU A 166 14.10 5.87 5.08
N ASN A 167 15.07 6.74 5.41
CA ASN A 167 15.10 7.53 6.65
C ASN A 167 14.88 6.68 7.91
N ILE A 168 15.34 5.43 7.88
CA ILE A 168 15.18 4.49 8.99
C ILE A 168 16.25 4.79 10.05
N VAL A 169 15.82 5.01 11.29
CA VAL A 169 16.71 5.11 12.44
C VAL A 169 17.28 3.72 12.76
N SER A 170 18.61 3.62 12.82
CA SER A 170 19.30 2.37 13.15
C SER A 170 19.19 2.09 14.64
N SER A 171 18.47 1.02 15.00
CA SER A 171 18.51 0.42 16.33
C SER A 171 19.34 -0.87 16.31
N PRO A 172 19.94 -1.29 17.45
CA PRO A 172 20.71 -2.54 17.52
C PRO A 172 19.93 -3.76 17.02
N ASP A 173 18.65 -3.87 17.40
CA ASP A 173 17.77 -4.97 16.97
C ASP A 173 17.56 -4.99 15.46
N ARG A 174 17.40 -3.81 14.84
CA ARG A 174 17.24 -3.69 13.38
C ARG A 174 18.52 -4.04 12.65
N ILE A 175 19.69 -3.64 13.17
CA ILE A 175 20.98 -3.99 12.59
C ILE A 175 21.18 -5.51 12.63
N ALA A 176 20.81 -6.17 13.74
CA ALA A 176 20.87 -7.63 13.84
C ALA A 176 19.97 -8.30 12.79
N GLN A 177 18.72 -7.85 12.66
CA GLN A 177 17.79 -8.36 11.64
C GLN A 177 18.29 -8.13 10.21
N GLN A 178 18.89 -6.97 9.95
CA GLN A 178 19.54 -6.67 8.67
C GLN A 178 20.72 -7.60 8.40
N GLY A 179 21.48 -7.96 9.44
CA GLY A 179 22.55 -8.95 9.37
C GLY A 179 22.03 -10.33 8.97
N ASP A 180 20.96 -10.81 9.62
CA ASP A 180 20.36 -12.11 9.30
C ASP A 180 19.81 -12.14 7.86
N ALA A 181 19.11 -11.09 7.45
CA ALA A 181 18.58 -10.95 6.08
C ALA A 181 19.70 -10.87 5.03
N MET A 182 20.81 -10.19 5.35
CA MET A 182 21.99 -10.13 4.49
C MET A 182 22.64 -11.51 4.32
N GLU A 183 22.72 -12.32 5.37
CA GLU A 183 23.24 -13.69 5.27
C GLU A 183 22.37 -14.55 4.36
N GLU A 184 21.05 -14.47 4.50
CA GLU A 184 20.11 -15.16 3.62
C GLU A 184 20.27 -14.73 2.16
N TRP A 185 20.41 -13.43 1.94
CA TRP A 185 20.68 -12.88 0.61
C TRP A 185 21.99 -13.40 0.02
N LEU A 186 23.08 -13.44 0.80
CA LEU A 186 24.38 -13.95 0.34
C LEU A 186 24.29 -15.42 -0.08
N MET A 187 23.58 -16.25 0.70
CA MET A 187 23.34 -17.65 0.34
C MET A 187 22.57 -17.75 -0.99
N GLY A 188 21.53 -16.93 -1.18
CA GLY A 188 20.77 -16.87 -2.43
C GLY A 188 21.59 -16.39 -3.63
N HIS A 189 22.36 -15.31 -3.47
CA HIS A 189 23.14 -14.67 -4.51
C HIS A 189 24.26 -15.56 -5.05
N TYR A 190 25.01 -16.24 -4.18
CA TYR A 190 26.05 -17.18 -4.62
C TYR A 190 25.45 -18.54 -5.03
N GLY A 191 24.30 -18.93 -4.45
CA GLY A 191 23.56 -20.11 -4.85
C GLY A 191 23.00 -20.02 -6.27
N SER A 192 22.43 -18.88 -6.67
CA SER A 192 21.91 -18.67 -8.03
C SER A 192 23.04 -18.67 -9.07
N GLN A 193 24.16 -18.00 -8.78
CA GLN A 193 25.33 -17.96 -9.66
C GLN A 193 26.07 -19.30 -9.82
N SER A 194 25.76 -20.31 -9.01
CA SER A 194 26.33 -21.66 -9.15
C SER A 194 25.54 -22.56 -10.11
N ARG A 195 24.34 -22.14 -10.52
CA ARG A 195 23.43 -22.90 -11.39
C ARG A 195 23.44 -22.44 -12.85
N GLU A 196 24.26 -21.45 -13.19
CA GLU A 196 24.57 -21.01 -14.56
C GLU A 196 25.92 -21.58 -15.01
#